data_AF-A0A1B8EMD5-F1
#
_entry.id   AF-A0A1B8EMD5-F1
#
_cell.length_a   1.000
_cell.length_b   1.000
_cell.length_c   1.000
_cell.angle_alpha   90.00
_cell.angle_beta   90.00
_cell.angle_gamma   90.00
#
_symmetry.space_group_name_H-M   'P 1'
#
loop_
_entity.id
_entity.type
_entity.pdbx_description
1 polymer ?
#
loop_
_entity_poly.entity_id
_entity_poly.type
_entity_poly.pdbx_seq_one_letter_code
_entity_poly.pdbx_strand_id
1 'polypeptide(L)'
;MAEDTPELPLPDRGATLVMRVMPDDNSCLFRAFAAAVLPGDDLSMLELRSLVASQIQEEPDVYTKVVLDNRTPDDYCRWIQTEDAWGGAIELAILSKHFKIEVCSIDVQTLRIDRFNEGSPIRCILVYSGIHYDTIVQSPSDPPHTIADNPPELDKRVWDSYDDDILVKSQQLCKVLQGKHYFTNVGEMAIRCTNCGWVGYGEAMAAVHAQQTGHYDMVEQKS
;
A
#
# COMPACT_ATOMS: atom_id res chain seq x y z
N MET A 1 4.56 2.15 -16.78
CA MET A 1 4.23 2.99 -15.61
C MET A 1 5.47 3.43 -14.81
N ALA A 2 6.65 2.80 -14.98
CA ALA A 2 7.87 3.21 -14.27
C ALA A 2 8.51 4.53 -14.76
N GLU A 3 8.28 4.96 -16.00
CA GLU A 3 8.92 6.16 -16.58
C GLU A 3 8.33 7.50 -16.11
N ASP A 4 7.36 7.52 -15.19
CA ASP A 4 6.61 8.73 -14.83
C ASP A 4 6.54 9.03 -13.32
N THR A 5 7.28 8.28 -12.50
CA THR A 5 7.36 8.55 -11.06
C THR A 5 8.16 9.83 -10.82
N PRO A 6 7.64 10.79 -10.05
CA PRO A 6 8.32 12.05 -9.82
C PRO A 6 9.62 11.83 -9.02
N GLU A 7 10.58 12.71 -9.26
CA GLU A 7 11.83 12.78 -8.51
C GLU A 7 11.85 14.09 -7.73
N LEU A 8 12.09 14.02 -6.43
CA LEU A 8 12.17 15.21 -5.57
C LEU A 8 13.59 15.35 -5.02
N PRO A 9 14.32 16.42 -5.40
CA PRO A 9 15.67 16.66 -4.90
C PRO A 9 15.72 16.85 -3.38
N LEU A 10 16.69 16.21 -2.72
CA LEU A 10 17.02 16.42 -1.30
C LEU A 10 18.51 16.78 -1.14
N PRO A 11 18.95 18.00 -1.55
CA PRO A 11 20.36 18.39 -1.52
C PRO A 11 21.00 18.29 -0.14
N ASP A 12 20.27 18.67 0.92
CA ASP A 12 20.75 18.60 2.31
C ASP A 12 20.98 17.16 2.79
N ARG A 13 20.48 16.17 2.04
CA ARG A 13 20.63 14.75 2.31
C ARG A 13 21.49 14.02 1.28
N GLY A 14 22.04 14.72 0.30
CA GLY A 14 22.84 14.13 -0.78
C GLY A 14 22.09 13.08 -1.60
N ALA A 15 20.78 13.27 -1.80
CA ALA A 15 19.89 12.23 -2.32
C ALA A 15 18.73 12.80 -3.13
N THR A 16 18.09 11.93 -3.90
CA THR A 16 16.83 12.16 -4.59
C THR A 16 15.76 11.28 -3.93
N LEU A 17 14.62 11.86 -3.57
CA LEU A 17 13.47 11.09 -3.07
C LEU A 17 12.66 10.58 -4.25
N VAL A 18 12.41 9.27 -4.29
CA VAL A 18 11.66 8.62 -5.35
C VAL A 18 10.72 7.56 -4.79
N MET A 19 9.73 7.19 -5.59
CA MET A 19 8.86 6.05 -5.34
C MET A 19 9.38 4.86 -6.15
N ARG A 20 9.65 3.71 -5.50
CA ARG A 20 9.97 2.47 -6.19
C ARG A 20 8.67 1.71 -6.42
N VAL A 21 8.37 1.44 -7.70
CA VAL A 21 7.13 0.81 -8.13
C VAL A 21 7.18 -0.70 -7.89
N MET A 22 6.16 -1.26 -7.26
CA MET A 22 6.05 -2.70 -7.04
C MET A 22 5.38 -3.39 -8.23
N PRO A 23 5.69 -4.68 -8.50
CA PRO A 23 4.92 -5.51 -9.41
C PRO A 23 3.42 -5.51 -9.08
N ASP A 24 2.58 -5.43 -10.10
CA ASP A 24 1.13 -5.48 -9.99
C ASP A 24 0.63 -6.93 -10.04
N ASP A 25 0.82 -7.66 -8.92
CA ASP A 25 0.58 -9.10 -8.80
C ASP A 25 -0.23 -9.48 -7.54
N ASN A 26 -1.18 -8.60 -7.13
CA ASN A 26 -2.02 -8.76 -5.94
C ASN A 26 -1.24 -8.84 -4.61
N SER A 27 0.09 -8.74 -4.65
CA SER A 27 0.96 -8.83 -3.49
C SER A 27 1.77 -7.55 -3.24
N CYS A 28 1.42 -6.46 -3.93
CA CYS A 28 2.12 -5.18 -3.88
C CYS A 28 2.33 -4.64 -2.46
N LEU A 29 1.38 -4.82 -1.53
CA LEU A 29 1.56 -4.43 -0.13
C LEU A 29 2.73 -5.18 0.53
N PHE A 30 2.77 -6.50 0.36
CA PHE A 30 3.83 -7.33 0.93
C PHE A 30 5.18 -7.00 0.27
N ARG A 31 5.19 -6.76 -1.05
CA ARG A 31 6.39 -6.30 -1.77
C ARG A 31 6.86 -4.94 -1.28
N ALA A 32 5.97 -3.96 -1.15
CA ALA A 32 6.32 -2.61 -0.75
C ALA A 32 6.88 -2.59 0.68
N PHE A 33 6.26 -3.35 1.59
CA PHE A 33 6.74 -3.51 2.95
C PHE A 33 8.09 -4.24 2.99
N ALA A 34 8.23 -5.37 2.29
CA ALA A 34 9.48 -6.12 2.22
C ALA A 34 10.61 -5.30 1.58
N ALA A 35 10.33 -4.61 0.48
CA ALA A 35 11.29 -3.74 -0.17
C ALA A 35 11.81 -2.68 0.81
N ALA A 36 10.96 -2.16 1.69
CA ALA A 36 11.34 -1.18 2.71
C ALA A 36 12.17 -1.77 3.86
N VAL A 37 11.76 -2.92 4.40
CA VAL A 37 12.25 -3.44 5.70
C VAL A 37 13.22 -4.62 5.56
N LEU A 38 13.13 -5.37 4.46
CA LEU A 38 13.88 -6.58 4.13
C LEU A 38 14.50 -6.48 2.72
N PRO A 39 15.33 -5.45 2.42
CA PRO A 39 15.86 -5.27 1.07
C PRO A 39 16.74 -6.45 0.64
N GLY A 40 16.51 -6.97 -0.57
CA GLY A 40 17.27 -8.08 -1.16
C GLY A 40 16.67 -9.47 -0.93
N ASP A 41 15.49 -9.56 -0.30
CA ASP A 41 14.78 -10.83 -0.10
C ASP A 41 13.46 -10.89 -0.89
N ASP A 42 13.55 -11.36 -2.14
CA ASP A 42 12.40 -11.52 -3.04
C ASP A 42 11.43 -12.64 -2.60
N LEU A 43 11.83 -13.52 -1.66
CA LEU A 43 11.01 -14.61 -1.13
C LEU A 43 10.14 -14.20 0.07
N SER A 44 10.35 -12.99 0.58
CA SER A 44 9.69 -12.44 1.76
C SER A 44 8.16 -12.46 1.69
N MET A 45 7.51 -12.32 0.54
CA MET A 45 6.05 -12.17 0.49
C MET A 45 5.26 -13.35 1.08
N LEU A 46 5.65 -14.58 0.72
CA LEU A 46 4.96 -15.78 1.21
C LEU A 46 5.16 -15.93 2.73
N GLU A 47 6.35 -15.57 3.21
CA GLU A 47 6.68 -15.56 4.63
C GLU A 47 5.90 -14.49 5.38
N LEU A 48 5.77 -13.29 4.82
CA LEU A 48 4.98 -12.19 5.39
C LEU A 48 3.49 -12.55 5.45
N ARG A 49 2.93 -13.19 4.42
CA ARG A 49 1.54 -13.71 4.44
C ARG A 49 1.36 -14.77 5.52
N SER A 50 2.33 -15.68 5.65
CA SER A 50 2.31 -16.74 6.66
C SER A 50 2.41 -16.16 8.08
N LEU A 51 3.24 -15.14 8.27
CA LEU A 51 3.40 -14.41 9.52
C LEU A 51 2.09 -13.72 9.92
N VAL A 52 1.42 -13.04 8.99
CA VAL A 52 0.10 -12.45 9.22
C VAL A 52 -0.90 -13.52 9.65
N ALA A 53 -0.97 -14.64 8.92
CA ALA A 53 -1.87 -15.73 9.26
C ALA A 53 -1.58 -16.32 10.64
N SER A 54 -0.32 -16.46 11.03
CA SER A 54 0.10 -16.93 12.36
C SER A 54 -0.36 -15.97 13.45
N GLN A 55 -0.11 -14.66 13.28
CA GLN A 55 -0.49 -13.66 14.27
C GLN A 55 -1.99 -13.64 14.52
N ILE A 56 -2.80 -13.77 13.45
CA ILE A 56 -4.26 -13.82 13.55
C ILE A 56 -4.73 -15.02 14.38
N GLN A 57 -4.09 -16.18 14.20
CA GLN A 57 -4.39 -17.40 14.95
C GLN A 57 -3.96 -17.32 16.42
N GLU A 58 -2.89 -16.59 16.71
CA GLU A 58 -2.37 -16.41 18.08
C GLU A 58 -3.21 -15.43 18.92
N GLU A 59 -3.93 -14.51 18.29
CA GLU A 59 -4.74 -13.48 18.96
C GLU A 59 -6.23 -13.51 18.53
N PRO A 60 -6.96 -14.61 18.77
CA PRO A 60 -8.35 -14.76 18.29
C PRO A 60 -9.34 -13.78 18.95
N ASP A 61 -9.00 -13.26 20.14
CA ASP A 61 -9.80 -12.24 20.84
C ASP A 61 -9.66 -10.85 20.19
N VAL A 62 -8.54 -10.59 19.51
CA VAL A 62 -8.28 -9.34 18.79
C VAL A 62 -8.83 -9.45 17.38
N TYR A 63 -8.43 -10.49 16.64
CA TYR A 63 -8.82 -10.71 15.25
C TYR A 63 -10.13 -11.49 15.15
N THR A 64 -11.18 -10.88 15.68
CA THR A 64 -12.54 -11.44 15.60
C THR A 64 -13.12 -11.31 14.18
N LYS A 65 -14.25 -11.99 13.91
CA LYS A 65 -14.97 -11.83 12.63
C LYS A 65 -15.23 -10.38 12.25
N VAL A 66 -15.51 -9.52 13.23
CA VAL A 66 -15.82 -8.10 12.97
C VAL A 66 -14.59 -7.36 12.45
N VAL A 67 -13.40 -7.71 12.96
CA VAL A 67 -12.13 -7.12 12.51
C VAL A 67 -11.72 -7.69 11.15
N LEU A 68 -12.01 -8.97 10.89
CA LEU A 68 -11.60 -9.70 9.69
C LEU A 68 -12.66 -9.69 8.57
N ASP A 69 -13.31 -8.55 8.34
CA ASP A 69 -14.31 -8.37 7.26
C ASP A 69 -15.39 -9.47 7.21
N ASN A 70 -15.91 -9.83 8.39
CA ASN A 70 -16.93 -10.85 8.61
C ASN A 70 -16.50 -12.29 8.23
N ARG A 71 -15.19 -12.55 8.07
CA ARG A 71 -14.61 -13.89 7.90
C ARG A 71 -14.22 -14.48 9.24
N THR A 72 -14.33 -15.80 9.40
CA THR A 72 -13.71 -16.46 10.58
C THR A 72 -12.19 -16.29 10.54
N PRO A 73 -11.47 -16.33 11.68
CA PRO A 73 -10.01 -16.36 11.69
C PRO A 73 -9.45 -17.43 10.74
N ASP A 74 -10.00 -18.65 10.77
CA ASP A 74 -9.58 -19.75 9.89
C ASP A 74 -9.83 -19.49 8.40
N ASP A 75 -10.95 -18.86 8.04
CA ASP A 75 -11.24 -18.49 6.65
C ASP A 75 -10.33 -17.34 6.19
N TYR A 76 -10.08 -16.35 7.05
CA TYR A 76 -9.20 -15.23 6.73
C TYR A 76 -7.75 -15.70 6.56
N CYS A 77 -7.24 -16.51 7.49
CA CYS A 77 -5.89 -17.07 7.41
C CYS A 77 -5.69 -17.91 6.14
N ARG A 78 -6.69 -18.71 5.73
CA ARG A 78 -6.63 -19.45 4.46
C ARG A 78 -6.62 -18.51 3.25
N TRP A 79 -7.44 -17.46 3.29
CA TRP A 79 -7.52 -16.48 2.20
C TRP A 79 -6.24 -15.65 2.04
N ILE A 80 -5.70 -15.07 3.12
CA ILE A 80 -4.55 -14.16 3.04
C ILE A 80 -3.26 -14.84 2.58
N GLN A 81 -3.20 -16.18 2.67
CA GLN A 81 -2.11 -16.99 2.15
C GLN A 81 -2.17 -17.23 0.63
N THR A 82 -3.27 -16.89 -0.04
CA THR A 82 -3.39 -17.02 -1.51
C THR A 82 -2.73 -15.84 -2.23
N GLU A 83 -2.25 -16.08 -3.46
CA GLU A 83 -1.63 -15.05 -4.29
C GLU A 83 -2.60 -13.93 -4.68
N ASP A 84 -3.90 -14.24 -4.79
CA ASP A 84 -4.95 -13.28 -5.18
C ASP A 84 -5.43 -12.38 -4.01
N ALA A 85 -5.04 -12.68 -2.78
CA ALA A 85 -5.50 -11.92 -1.62
C ALA A 85 -4.74 -10.61 -1.47
N TRP A 86 -5.47 -9.50 -1.45
CA TRP A 86 -4.91 -8.18 -1.23
C TRP A 86 -4.68 -7.95 0.27
N GLY A 87 -3.48 -7.51 0.63
CA GLY A 87 -3.25 -6.99 1.98
C GLY A 87 -3.82 -5.58 2.15
N GLY A 88 -4.03 -5.17 3.40
CA GLY A 88 -4.46 -3.82 3.74
C GLY A 88 -4.07 -3.43 5.16
N ALA A 89 -4.95 -2.66 5.81
CA ALA A 89 -4.69 -2.09 7.14
C ALA A 89 -4.41 -3.15 8.22
N ILE A 90 -5.07 -4.32 8.15
CA ILE A 90 -4.88 -5.43 9.09
C ILE A 90 -3.45 -5.97 8.98
N GLU A 91 -3.01 -6.26 7.76
CA GLU A 91 -1.66 -6.77 7.47
C GLU A 91 -0.60 -5.74 7.90
N LEU A 92 -0.76 -4.45 7.56
CA LEU A 92 0.18 -3.40 7.97
C LEU A 92 0.24 -3.24 9.49
N ALA A 93 -0.88 -3.35 10.20
CA ALA A 93 -0.90 -3.29 11.66
C ALA A 93 -0.16 -4.47 12.32
N ILE A 94 -0.28 -5.68 11.75
CA ILE A 94 0.44 -6.86 12.22
C ILE A 94 1.94 -6.74 11.93
N LEU A 95 2.29 -6.43 10.68
CA LEU A 95 3.68 -6.33 10.22
C LEU A 95 4.44 -5.24 10.95
N SER A 96 3.85 -4.05 11.10
CA SER A 96 4.44 -2.93 11.83
C SER A 96 4.80 -3.29 13.27
N LYS A 97 3.91 -3.99 13.99
CA LYS A 97 4.17 -4.51 15.34
C LYS A 97 5.26 -5.57 15.37
N HIS A 98 5.20 -6.55 14.46
CA HIS A 98 6.16 -7.64 14.41
C HIS A 98 7.59 -7.13 14.18
N PHE A 99 7.77 -6.24 13.21
CA PHE A 99 9.06 -5.65 12.86
C PHE A 99 9.45 -4.43 13.70
N LYS A 100 8.61 -4.04 14.68
CA LYS A 100 8.83 -2.90 15.60
C LYS A 100 9.16 -1.60 14.85
N ILE A 101 8.42 -1.35 13.78
CA ILE A 101 8.58 -0.21 12.89
C ILE A 101 7.25 0.52 12.75
N GLU A 102 7.29 1.84 12.66
CA GLU A 102 6.14 2.65 12.27
C GLU A 102 5.98 2.58 10.74
N VAL A 103 4.81 2.18 10.25
CA VAL A 103 4.52 2.26 8.82
C VAL A 103 3.67 3.51 8.58
N CYS A 104 4.19 4.44 7.79
CA CYS A 104 3.44 5.61 7.32
C CYS A 104 2.94 5.35 5.89
N SER A 105 1.66 5.01 5.72
CA SER A 105 1.06 4.88 4.39
C SER A 105 0.44 6.20 3.96
N ILE A 106 0.87 6.74 2.81
CA ILE A 106 0.34 7.98 2.25
C ILE A 106 -0.68 7.64 1.16
N ASP A 107 -1.94 7.97 1.40
CA ASP A 107 -3.02 7.90 0.42
C ASP A 107 -2.81 9.04 -0.60
N VAL A 108 -2.51 8.71 -1.86
CA VAL A 108 -2.22 9.71 -2.90
C VAL A 108 -3.46 10.56 -3.22
N GLN A 109 -4.66 9.98 -3.17
CA GLN A 109 -5.89 10.69 -3.49
C GLN A 109 -6.16 11.80 -2.47
N THR A 110 -6.00 11.52 -1.18
CA THR A 110 -6.37 12.45 -0.10
C THR A 110 -5.18 13.15 0.56
N LEU A 111 -3.95 12.70 0.30
CA LEU A 111 -2.71 13.05 0.99
C LEU A 111 -2.75 12.77 2.51
N ARG A 112 -3.73 12.00 2.98
CA ARG A 112 -3.79 11.53 4.37
C ARG A 112 -2.66 10.54 4.62
N ILE A 113 -2.10 10.59 5.83
CA ILE A 113 -1.07 9.66 6.28
C ILE A 113 -1.71 8.74 7.32
N ASP A 114 -1.86 7.48 6.97
CA ASP A 114 -2.32 6.43 7.86
C ASP A 114 -1.09 5.80 8.54
N ARG A 115 -1.01 5.95 9.87
CA ARG A 115 0.14 5.51 10.67
C ARG A 115 -0.18 4.22 11.41
N PHE A 116 0.71 3.24 11.29
CA PHE A 116 0.60 1.96 11.98
C PHE A 116 1.77 1.79 12.95
N ASN A 117 1.48 1.35 14.17
CA ASN A 117 2.44 1.16 15.25
C ASN A 117 3.25 2.44 15.59
N GLU A 118 2.51 3.56 15.72
CA GLU A 118 3.03 4.86 16.18
C GLU A 118 3.83 4.72 17.48
N GLY A 119 4.92 5.47 17.59
CA GLY A 119 5.84 5.42 18.73
C GLY A 119 7.00 4.43 18.59
N SER A 120 7.04 3.65 17.52
CA SER A 120 8.25 2.90 17.14
C SER A 120 9.43 3.86 16.87
N PRO A 121 10.69 3.47 17.15
CA PRO A 121 11.85 4.36 17.02
C PRO A 121 12.23 4.64 15.57
N ILE A 122 11.80 3.79 14.65
CA ILE A 122 12.07 3.86 13.22
C ILE A 122 10.78 3.80 12.42
N ARG A 123 10.80 4.32 11.20
CA ARG A 123 9.67 4.33 10.27
C ARG A 123 10.06 3.96 8.85
N CYS A 124 9.13 3.36 8.12
CA CYS A 124 9.15 3.29 6.66
C CYS A 124 7.92 4.01 6.09
N ILE A 125 7.97 4.36 4.81
CA ILE A 125 6.92 5.14 4.15
C ILE A 125 6.46 4.40 2.91
N LEU A 126 5.17 4.07 2.88
CA LEU A 126 4.51 3.44 1.74
C LEU A 126 3.60 4.46 1.04
N VAL A 127 3.35 4.24 -0.25
CA VAL A 127 2.41 5.03 -1.04
C VAL A 127 1.23 4.14 -1.40
N TYR A 128 0.02 4.61 -1.19
CA TYR A 128 -1.20 3.91 -1.56
C TYR A 128 -1.97 4.71 -2.61
N SER A 129 -2.18 4.11 -3.78
CA SER A 129 -2.88 4.74 -4.90
C SER A 129 -4.39 4.47 -4.91
N GLY A 130 -4.93 3.81 -3.88
CA GLY A 130 -6.34 3.35 -3.84
C GLY A 130 -6.51 1.88 -4.25
N ILE A 131 -5.57 1.32 -5.01
CA ILE A 131 -5.58 -0.12 -5.37
C ILE A 131 -4.18 -0.77 -5.31
N HIS A 132 -3.11 0.03 -5.19
CA HIS A 132 -1.74 -0.47 -5.26
C HIS A 132 -0.87 0.19 -4.19
N TYR A 133 0.12 -0.56 -3.70
CA TYR A 133 1.12 -0.10 -2.75
C TYR A 133 2.51 -0.06 -3.36
N ASP A 134 3.17 1.07 -3.21
CA ASP A 134 4.56 1.30 -3.56
C ASP A 134 5.37 1.75 -2.34
N THR A 135 6.69 1.88 -2.48
CA THR A 135 7.56 2.30 -1.37
C THR A 135 8.32 3.58 -1.69
N ILE A 136 8.38 4.50 -0.72
CA ILE A 136 9.22 5.70 -0.83
C ILE A 136 10.64 5.35 -0.41
N VAL A 137 11.61 5.86 -1.16
CA VAL A 137 13.02 5.68 -0.86
C VAL A 137 13.80 6.97 -1.07
N GLN A 138 14.88 7.11 -0.32
CA GLN A 138 15.94 8.08 -0.60
C GLN A 138 17.05 7.39 -1.37
N SER A 139 17.17 7.69 -2.65
CA SER A 139 18.27 7.19 -3.49
C SER A 139 19.44 8.17 -3.41
N PRO A 140 20.64 7.76 -2.97
CA PRO A 140 21.83 8.60 -3.08
C PRO A 140 21.97 9.10 -4.53
N SER A 141 22.43 10.33 -4.71
CA SER A 141 22.59 10.91 -6.06
C SER A 141 23.69 11.96 -6.07
N ASP A 142 24.23 12.28 -7.25
CA ASP A 142 25.21 13.36 -7.39
C ASP A 142 24.53 14.73 -7.49
N PRO A 143 25.19 15.84 -7.08
CA PRO A 143 24.67 17.19 -7.27
C PRO A 143 24.26 17.43 -8.74
N PRO A 144 23.09 18.04 -9.01
CA PRO A 144 22.21 18.77 -8.09
C PRO A 144 21.16 17.92 -7.36
N HIS A 145 21.33 16.59 -7.31
CA HIS A 145 20.43 15.62 -6.68
C HIS A 145 19.04 15.57 -7.30
N THR A 146 18.97 15.76 -8.63
CA THR A 146 17.70 15.81 -9.37
C THR A 146 17.33 14.49 -10.03
N ILE A 147 18.22 13.49 -10.02
CA ILE A 147 18.05 12.21 -10.70
C ILE A 147 18.41 11.09 -9.72
N ALA A 148 17.64 10.01 -9.70
CA ALA A 148 17.94 8.80 -8.93
C ALA A 148 18.51 7.71 -9.86
N ASP A 149 19.77 7.87 -10.27
CA ASP A 149 20.47 6.96 -11.18
C ASP A 149 21.26 5.85 -10.47
N ASN A 150 21.38 5.93 -9.15
CA ASN A 150 22.03 4.89 -8.36
C ASN A 150 21.17 3.61 -8.24
N PRO A 151 21.83 2.45 -8.13
CA PRO A 151 21.16 1.17 -8.03
C PRO A 151 20.30 1.09 -6.76
N PRO A 152 19.08 0.50 -6.81
CA PRO A 152 18.15 0.48 -5.68
C PRO A 152 18.74 -0.12 -4.40
N GLU A 153 19.73 -1.00 -4.49
CA GLU A 153 20.42 -1.60 -3.34
C GLU A 153 21.04 -0.54 -2.41
N LEU A 154 21.34 0.66 -2.92
CA LEU A 154 21.89 1.79 -2.15
C LEU A 154 20.83 2.68 -1.52
N ASP A 155 19.55 2.43 -1.80
CA ASP A 155 18.47 3.26 -1.29
C ASP A 155 18.36 3.18 0.23
N LYS A 156 18.20 4.34 0.88
CA LYS A 156 17.74 4.43 2.27
C LYS A 156 16.21 4.36 2.29
N ARG A 157 15.67 3.44 3.08
CA ARG A 157 14.23 3.09 3.09
C ARG A 157 13.58 3.13 4.47
N VAL A 158 14.42 3.24 5.51
CA VAL A 158 14.01 3.32 6.90
C VAL A 158 14.68 4.56 7.49
N TRP A 159 13.90 5.30 8.27
CA TRP A 159 14.32 6.53 8.94
C TRP A 159 14.04 6.44 10.42
N ASP A 160 14.67 7.28 11.21
CA ASP A 160 14.23 7.48 12.58
C ASP A 160 12.85 8.12 12.61
N SER A 161 12.02 7.76 13.58
CA SER A 161 10.64 8.27 13.67
C SER A 161 10.54 9.74 14.09
N TYR A 162 11.62 10.37 14.53
CA TYR A 162 11.67 11.81 14.76
C TYR A 162 12.05 12.62 13.51
N ASP A 163 12.44 11.96 12.41
CA ASP A 163 12.67 12.61 11.12
C ASP A 163 11.33 12.93 10.46
N ASP A 164 10.70 14.03 10.88
CA ASP A 164 9.45 14.49 10.29
C ASP A 164 9.65 15.19 8.94
N ASP A 165 10.86 15.68 8.65
CA ASP A 165 11.19 16.27 7.35
C ASP A 165 11.02 15.23 6.24
N ILE A 166 11.45 13.97 6.44
CA ILE A 166 11.25 12.95 5.41
C ILE A 166 9.77 12.71 5.10
N LEU A 167 8.90 12.81 6.12
CA LEU A 167 7.48 12.60 5.95
C LEU A 167 6.84 13.76 5.19
N VAL A 168 7.25 14.99 5.49
CA VAL A 168 6.85 16.19 4.73
C VAL A 168 7.30 16.09 3.27
N LYS A 169 8.54 15.67 3.01
CA LYS A 169 9.07 15.48 1.64
C LYS A 169 8.32 14.37 0.90
N SER A 170 7.99 13.28 1.58
CA SER A 170 7.21 12.18 1.01
C SER A 170 5.79 12.64 0.65
N GLN A 171 5.14 13.43 1.51
CA GLN A 171 3.84 14.02 1.19
C GLN A 171 3.91 15.01 0.03
N GLN A 172 5.01 15.78 -0.11
CA GLN A 172 5.25 16.64 -1.28
C GLN A 172 5.39 15.82 -2.57
N LEU A 173 6.11 14.70 -2.53
CA LEU A 173 6.21 13.77 -3.66
C LEU A 173 4.83 13.21 -4.02
N CYS A 174 4.05 12.75 -3.03
CA CYS A 174 2.68 12.28 -3.22
C CYS A 174 1.75 13.38 -3.74
N LYS A 175 1.99 14.66 -3.43
CA LYS A 175 1.24 15.77 -4.02
C LYS A 175 1.53 15.95 -5.51
N VAL A 176 2.75 15.68 -5.96
CA VAL A 176 3.05 15.64 -7.40
C VAL A 176 2.34 14.46 -8.06
N LEU A 177 2.35 13.28 -7.43
CA LEU A 177 1.58 12.10 -7.88
C LEU A 177 0.08 12.39 -7.97
N GLN A 178 -0.49 13.04 -6.95
CA GLN A 178 -1.90 13.47 -6.94
C GLN A 178 -2.21 14.41 -8.11
N GLY A 179 -1.35 15.40 -8.37
CA GLY A 179 -1.49 16.31 -9.50
C GLY A 179 -1.40 15.63 -10.87
N LYS A 180 -0.69 14.49 -10.95
CA LYS A 180 -0.65 13.60 -12.11
C LYS A 180 -1.82 12.61 -12.16
N HIS A 181 -2.78 12.67 -11.22
CA HIS A 181 -3.85 11.69 -11.06
C HIS A 181 -3.35 10.25 -10.91
N TYR A 182 -2.22 10.04 -10.22
CA TYR A 182 -1.68 8.72 -9.90
C TYR A 182 -2.43 8.06 -8.74
N PHE A 183 -3.73 7.88 -8.90
CA PHE A 183 -4.61 7.19 -7.95
C PHE A 183 -5.85 6.68 -8.67
N THR A 184 -6.45 5.63 -8.13
CA THR A 184 -7.71 5.06 -8.59
C THR A 184 -8.76 5.26 -7.53
N ASN A 185 -9.80 6.05 -7.85
CA ASN A 185 -10.94 6.21 -6.97
C ASN A 185 -11.92 5.04 -7.14
N VAL A 186 -11.70 3.96 -6.39
CA VAL A 186 -12.61 2.80 -6.39
C VAL A 186 -14.04 3.16 -5.98
N GLY A 187 -14.26 4.23 -5.20
CA GLY A 187 -15.59 4.72 -4.83
C GLY A 187 -16.34 5.43 -5.97
N GLU A 188 -15.62 5.98 -6.94
CA GLU A 188 -16.17 6.64 -8.14
C GLU A 188 -16.06 5.77 -9.39
N MET A 189 -15.59 4.53 -9.26
CA MET A 189 -15.48 3.63 -10.40
C MET A 189 -16.88 3.25 -10.89
N ALA A 190 -17.21 3.60 -12.14
CA ALA A 190 -18.49 3.22 -12.72
C ALA A 190 -18.52 1.69 -12.89
N ILE A 191 -19.44 1.02 -12.21
CA ILE A 191 -19.66 -0.42 -12.29
C ILE A 191 -20.98 -0.65 -13.01
N ARG A 192 -20.93 -1.42 -14.09
CA ARG A 192 -22.09 -1.82 -14.87
C ARG A 192 -22.47 -3.26 -14.55
N CYS A 193 -23.74 -3.47 -14.25
CA CYS A 193 -24.34 -4.80 -14.23
C CYS A 193 -24.53 -5.30 -15.67
N THR A 194 -23.93 -6.44 -16.01
CA THR A 194 -24.05 -7.02 -17.36
C THR A 194 -25.41 -7.70 -17.60
N ASN A 195 -26.11 -8.11 -16.54
CA ASN A 195 -27.43 -8.75 -16.66
C ASN A 195 -28.54 -7.74 -17.03
N CYS A 196 -28.49 -6.52 -16.51
CA CYS A 196 -29.58 -5.53 -16.67
C CYS A 196 -29.15 -4.15 -17.17
N GLY A 197 -27.85 -3.89 -17.29
CA GLY A 197 -27.32 -2.62 -17.78
C GLY A 197 -27.35 -1.47 -16.77
N TRP A 198 -27.75 -1.71 -15.52
CA TRP A 198 -27.63 -0.72 -14.44
C TRP A 198 -26.17 -0.27 -14.27
N VAL A 199 -25.97 1.02 -13.96
CA VAL A 199 -24.66 1.60 -13.66
C VAL A 199 -24.73 2.27 -12.29
N GLY A 200 -23.77 1.95 -11.43
CA GLY A 200 -23.53 2.66 -10.17
C GLY A 200 -22.06 2.97 -9.99
N TYR A 201 -21.74 3.72 -8.95
CA TYR A 201 -20.36 4.14 -8.69
C TYR A 201 -19.84 3.46 -7.41
N GLY A 202 -18.72 2.75 -7.56
CA GLY A 202 -18.06 2.00 -6.51
C GLY A 202 -18.76 0.72 -6.05
N GLU A 203 -17.97 -0.12 -5.38
CA GLU A 203 -18.35 -1.49 -5.00
C GLU A 203 -19.54 -1.52 -4.04
N ALA A 204 -19.68 -0.52 -3.17
CA ALA A 204 -20.80 -0.44 -2.23
C ALA A 204 -22.15 -0.35 -2.95
N MET A 205 -22.25 0.48 -4.01
CA MET A 205 -23.49 0.57 -4.80
C MET A 205 -23.72 -0.70 -5.61
N ALA A 206 -22.65 -1.30 -6.16
CA ALA A 206 -22.75 -2.56 -6.88
C ALA A 206 -23.23 -3.71 -5.98
N ALA A 207 -22.74 -3.78 -4.73
CA ALA A 207 -23.17 -4.76 -3.74
C ALA A 207 -24.65 -4.58 -3.36
N VAL A 208 -25.11 -3.34 -3.16
CA VAL A 208 -26.53 -3.04 -2.92
C VAL A 208 -27.39 -3.47 -4.10
N HIS A 209 -26.97 -3.16 -5.33
CA HIS A 209 -27.67 -3.62 -6.54
C HIS A 209 -27.76 -5.14 -6.58
N ALA A 210 -26.63 -5.84 -6.43
CA ALA A 210 -26.56 -7.30 -6.48
C ALA A 210 -27.47 -7.96 -5.45
N GLN A 211 -27.51 -7.42 -4.23
CA GLN A 211 -28.36 -7.92 -3.16
C GLN A 211 -29.85 -7.70 -3.44
N GLN A 212 -30.22 -6.57 -4.03
CA GLN A 212 -31.62 -6.22 -4.33
C GLN A 212 -32.16 -6.95 -5.56
N THR A 213 -31.31 -7.20 -6.57
CA THR A 213 -31.74 -7.75 -7.87
C THR A 213 -31.34 -9.21 -8.08
N GLY A 214 -30.39 -9.72 -7.29
CA GLY A 214 -29.77 -11.03 -7.51
C GLY A 214 -28.80 -11.06 -8.70
N HIS A 215 -28.40 -9.90 -9.24
CA HIS A 215 -27.44 -9.81 -10.33
C HIS A 215 -26.02 -9.65 -9.80
N TYR A 216 -25.16 -10.65 -10.03
CA TYR A 216 -23.78 -10.64 -9.52
C TYR A 216 -22.73 -10.38 -10.60
N ASP A 217 -23.11 -10.33 -11.88
CA ASP A 217 -22.17 -10.11 -12.97
C ASP A 217 -21.91 -8.61 -13.18
N MET A 218 -20.93 -8.09 -12.45
CA MET A 218 -20.51 -6.69 -12.45
C MET A 218 -19.22 -6.50 -13.24
N VAL A 219 -19.16 -5.46 -14.06
CA VAL A 219 -17.94 -5.09 -14.80
C VAL A 219 -17.64 -3.61 -14.61
N GLU A 220 -16.36 -3.28 -14.48
CA GLU A 220 -15.90 -1.89 -14.55
C GLU A 220 -16.24 -1.32 -15.94
N GLN A 221 -16.93 -0.18 -15.95
CA GLN A 221 -17.22 0.59 -17.14
C GLN A 221 -16.20 1.72 -17.25
N LYS A 222 -15.15 1.47 -18.04
CA LYS A 222 -14.16 2.49 -18.40
C LYS A 222 -14.79 3.52 -19.33
N SER A 223 -14.68 4.81 -18.97
CA SER A 223 -15.13 5.96 -19.76
C SER A 223 -14.23 6.24 -20.95
#